data_AF-A0A2R7P0N8-F1
#
_entry.id   AF-A0A2R7P0N8-F1
#
_cell.length_a   1.000
_cell.length_b   1.000
_cell.length_c   1.000
_cell.angle_alpha   90.00
_cell.angle_beta   90.00
_cell.angle_gamma   90.00
#
_symmetry.space_group_name_H-M   'P 1'
#
loop_
_entity.id
_entity.type
_entity.pdbx_description
1 polymer ?
#
loop_
_entity_poly.entity_id
_entity_poly.type
_entity_poly.pdbx_seq_one_letter_code
_entity_poly.pdbx_strand_id
1 'polypeptide(L)'
;MKKLLFTLALALPTLYFAQDTQKDKKCDLPANYQEPAPDKKIQSFLKKVDATIEDLRKHVAIDNDCEEKDVVFLRISEQKGNGIYNLCANGRPLKYKRMGSVFMKNNENPFDTAK
;
A
#
# COMPACT_ATOMS: atom_id res chain seq x y z
N MET A 1 6.63 50.48 -3.96
CA MET A 1 5.79 49.44 -4.61
C MET A 1 6.51 48.53 -5.62
N LYS A 2 7.80 48.72 -5.95
CA LYS A 2 8.53 47.81 -6.87
C LYS A 2 9.27 46.64 -6.19
N LYS A 3 9.59 46.73 -4.90
CA LYS A 3 10.32 45.68 -4.16
C LYS A 3 9.47 44.48 -3.74
N LEU A 4 8.15 44.66 -3.63
CA LEU A 4 7.20 43.59 -3.29
C LEU A 4 6.91 42.63 -4.45
N LEU A 5 7.11 43.06 -5.69
CA LEU A 5 6.91 42.23 -6.88
C LEU A 5 8.07 41.24 -7.10
N PHE A 6 9.28 41.60 -6.67
CA PHE A 6 10.45 40.71 -6.79
C PHE A 6 10.42 39.54 -5.80
N THR A 7 9.81 39.71 -4.61
CA THR A 7 9.70 38.62 -3.62
C THR A 7 8.67 37.56 -3.99
N LEU A 8 7.60 37.92 -4.73
CA LEU A 8 6.63 36.93 -5.21
C LEU A 8 7.21 36.05 -6.34
N ALA A 9 8.06 36.62 -7.21
CA ALA A 9 8.65 35.91 -8.34
C ALA A 9 9.64 34.81 -7.93
N LEU A 10 10.27 34.94 -6.75
CA LEU A 10 11.25 33.96 -6.23
C LEU A 10 10.62 32.82 -5.42
N ALA A 11 9.38 32.96 -4.95
CA ALA A 11 8.67 31.93 -4.18
C ALA A 11 7.78 31.02 -5.05
N LEU A 12 7.46 31.41 -6.28
CA LEU A 12 6.66 30.62 -7.21
C LEU A 12 7.35 29.33 -7.73
N PRO A 13 8.68 29.29 -7.98
CA PRO A 13 9.33 28.07 -8.45
C PRO A 13 9.39 26.97 -7.38
N THR A 14 9.51 27.33 -6.09
CA THR A 14 9.63 26.34 -5.00
C THR A 14 8.33 25.59 -4.73
N LEU A 15 7.18 26.21 -5.04
CA LEU A 15 5.88 25.54 -4.95
C LEU A 15 5.63 24.58 -6.13
N TYR A 16 6.20 24.87 -7.31
CA TYR A 16 6.13 23.96 -8.46
C TYR A 16 6.95 22.68 -8.24
N PHE A 17 8.13 22.78 -7.62
CA PHE A 17 8.95 21.61 -7.28
C PHE A 17 8.40 20.78 -6.10
N ALA A 18 7.45 21.32 -5.32
CA ALA A 18 6.75 20.57 -4.28
C ALA A 18 5.58 19.72 -4.81
N GLN A 19 5.17 19.91 -6.08
CA GLN A 19 4.09 19.14 -6.72
C GLN A 19 4.56 17.91 -7.49
N ASP A 20 5.86 17.64 -7.55
CA ASP A 20 6.38 16.30 -7.89
C ASP A 20 6.18 15.36 -6.69
N THR A 21 4.93 15.21 -6.23
CA THR A 21 4.53 13.96 -5.60
C THR A 21 4.74 12.90 -6.66
N GLN A 22 5.86 12.19 -6.55
CA GLN A 22 6.23 11.03 -7.36
C GLN A 22 4.95 10.31 -7.78
N LYS A 23 4.52 10.47 -9.03
CA LYS A 23 3.60 9.53 -9.66
C LYS A 23 4.40 8.25 -9.73
N ASP A 24 4.38 7.50 -8.63
CA ASP A 24 5.06 6.23 -8.48
C ASP A 24 4.45 5.33 -9.55
N LYS A 25 5.13 5.21 -10.70
CA LYS A 25 4.76 4.32 -11.82
C LYS A 25 4.74 2.84 -11.43
N LYS A 26 4.89 2.52 -10.14
CA LYS A 26 4.91 1.16 -9.60
C LYS A 26 3.61 0.39 -9.89
N CYS A 27 2.50 1.10 -10.09
CA CYS A 27 1.21 0.49 -10.39
C CYS A 27 0.79 0.57 -11.86
N ASP A 28 1.65 1.10 -12.73
CA ASP A 28 1.48 1.03 -14.19
C ASP A 28 2.04 -0.31 -14.68
N LEU A 29 1.27 -1.38 -14.41
CA LEU A 29 1.67 -2.76 -14.67
C LEU A 29 1.33 -3.15 -16.12
N PRO A 30 2.17 -3.98 -16.77
CA PRO A 30 1.85 -4.47 -18.11
C PRO A 30 0.59 -5.35 -18.07
N ALA A 31 -0.16 -5.39 -19.18
CA ALA A 31 -1.44 -6.12 -19.25
C ALA A 31 -1.34 -7.63 -18.98
N ASN A 32 -0.14 -8.21 -19.13
CA ASN A 32 0.14 -9.62 -18.85
C ASN A 32 0.82 -9.84 -17.47
N TYR A 33 0.77 -8.84 -16.58
CA TYR A 33 1.34 -8.98 -15.24
C TYR A 33 0.67 -10.14 -14.49
N GLN A 34 1.50 -10.98 -13.89
CA GLN A 34 1.05 -12.09 -13.05
C GLN A 34 1.51 -11.83 -11.62
N GLU A 35 0.57 -11.88 -10.68
CA GLU A 35 0.88 -11.73 -9.26
C GLU A 35 1.81 -12.84 -8.77
N PRO A 36 2.67 -12.55 -7.78
CA PRO A 36 3.47 -13.57 -7.12
C PRO A 36 2.55 -14.60 -6.45
N ALA A 37 2.88 -15.89 -6.60
CA ALA A 37 2.11 -16.96 -5.97
C ALA A 37 2.43 -17.03 -4.45
N PRO A 38 1.41 -17.09 -3.57
CA PRO A 38 1.63 -17.27 -2.14
C PRO A 38 2.06 -18.72 -1.81
N ASP A 39 2.79 -18.90 -0.71
CA ASP A 39 3.22 -20.23 -0.27
C ASP A 39 2.02 -21.04 0.24
N LYS A 40 1.73 -22.16 -0.43
CA LYS A 40 0.55 -23.01 -0.12
C LYS A 40 0.55 -23.55 1.31
N LYS A 41 1.71 -23.88 1.89
CA LYS A 41 1.81 -24.39 3.27
C LYS A 41 1.51 -23.30 4.27
N ILE A 42 2.00 -22.08 4.02
CA ILE A 42 1.71 -20.93 4.87
C ILE A 42 0.23 -20.55 4.75
N GLN A 43 -0.32 -20.46 3.55
CA GLN A 43 -1.73 -20.15 3.32
C GLN A 43 -2.68 -21.17 3.98
N SER A 44 -2.32 -22.45 3.98
CA SER A 44 -3.10 -23.50 4.67
C SER A 44 -3.14 -23.29 6.19
N PHE A 45 -2.07 -22.75 6.78
CA PHE A 45 -2.05 -22.37 8.20
C PHE A 45 -2.88 -21.11 8.44
N LEU A 46 -2.70 -20.09 7.60
CA LEU A 46 -3.40 -18.80 7.72
C LEU A 46 -4.91 -18.91 7.53
N LYS A 47 -5.38 -19.88 6.74
CA LYS A 47 -6.81 -20.19 6.58
C LYS A 47 -7.51 -20.54 7.90
N LYS A 48 -6.78 -21.02 8.91
CA LYS A 48 -7.38 -21.35 10.23
C LYS A 48 -7.65 -20.12 11.10
N VAL A 49 -7.09 -18.98 10.71
CA VAL A 49 -7.15 -17.73 11.46
C VAL A 49 -7.59 -16.55 10.57
N ASP A 50 -8.27 -16.87 9.45
CA ASP A 50 -8.83 -15.93 8.49
C ASP A 50 -7.85 -14.82 8.06
N ALA A 51 -6.61 -15.21 7.79
CA ALA A 51 -5.52 -14.29 7.47
C ALA A 51 -4.78 -14.65 6.17
N THR A 52 -5.50 -15.24 5.21
CA THR A 52 -4.97 -15.61 3.89
C THR A 52 -4.73 -14.40 2.99
N ILE A 53 -4.18 -14.63 1.81
CA ILE A 53 -4.03 -13.58 0.79
C ILE A 53 -5.39 -13.04 0.31
N GLU A 54 -6.43 -13.89 0.31
CA GLU A 54 -7.80 -13.50 -0.06
C GLU A 54 -8.41 -12.60 1.02
N ASP A 55 -8.17 -12.92 2.29
CA ASP A 55 -8.61 -12.09 3.42
C ASP A 55 -7.91 -10.74 3.43
N LEU A 56 -6.60 -10.72 3.12
CA LEU A 56 -5.86 -9.47 2.95
C LEU A 56 -6.43 -8.64 1.78
N ARG A 57 -6.73 -9.27 0.64
CA ARG A 57 -7.30 -8.59 -0.53
C ARG A 57 -8.60 -7.88 -0.18
N LYS A 58 -9.51 -8.57 0.53
CA LYS A 58 -10.76 -8.00 1.05
C LYS A 58 -10.52 -6.84 2.01
N HIS A 59 -9.61 -7.03 2.97
CA HIS A 59 -9.27 -5.99 3.94
C HIS A 59 -8.75 -4.72 3.24
N VAL A 60 -7.84 -4.87 2.28
CA VAL A 60 -7.28 -3.76 1.51
C VAL A 60 -8.36 -3.07 0.68
N ALA A 61 -9.22 -3.84 0.02
CA ALA A 61 -10.32 -3.29 -0.79
C ALA A 61 -11.24 -2.40 0.05
N ILE A 62 -11.65 -2.88 1.23
CA ILE A 62 -12.48 -2.12 2.18
C ILE A 62 -11.72 -0.88 2.69
N ASP A 63 -10.47 -1.03 3.13
CA ASP A 63 -9.67 0.07 3.69
C ASP A 63 -9.33 1.17 2.66
N ASN A 64 -9.46 0.87 1.37
CA ASN A 64 -9.17 1.81 0.27
C ASN A 64 -10.38 2.16 -0.60
N ASP A 65 -11.60 1.77 -0.19
CA ASP A 65 -12.86 2.05 -0.89
C ASP A 65 -12.80 1.66 -2.39
N CYS A 66 -12.35 0.43 -2.66
CA CYS A 66 -12.27 -0.13 -4.02
C CYS A 66 -12.76 -1.57 -4.08
N GLU A 67 -12.82 -2.15 -5.29
CA GLU A 67 -13.19 -3.56 -5.46
C GLU A 67 -11.96 -4.47 -5.25
N GLU A 68 -12.19 -5.74 -4.87
CA GLU A 68 -11.12 -6.73 -4.70
C GLU A 68 -10.27 -6.96 -5.98
N LYS A 69 -10.87 -6.72 -7.15
CA LYS A 69 -10.21 -6.83 -8.47
C LYS A 69 -9.22 -5.69 -8.72
N ASP A 70 -9.39 -4.56 -8.05
CA ASP A 70 -8.52 -3.38 -8.19
C ASP A 70 -7.27 -3.49 -7.31
N VAL A 71 -7.22 -4.52 -6.46
CA VAL A 71 -6.07 -4.87 -5.63
C VAL A 71 -5.14 -5.79 -6.41
N VAL A 72 -3.89 -5.40 -6.60
CA VAL A 72 -2.88 -6.18 -7.30
C VAL A 72 -1.65 -6.37 -6.43
N PHE A 73 -1.28 -7.61 -6.12
CA PHE A 73 -0.09 -7.90 -5.31
C PHE A 73 1.19 -7.78 -6.14
N LEU A 74 2.12 -6.95 -5.68
CA LEU A 74 3.45 -6.79 -6.27
C LEU A 74 4.50 -7.69 -5.60
N ARG A 75 4.35 -7.89 -4.29
CA ARG A 75 5.25 -8.73 -3.48
C ARG A 75 4.48 -9.32 -2.31
N ILE A 76 4.65 -10.63 -2.12
CA ILE A 76 4.14 -11.37 -0.98
C ILE A 76 5.36 -11.94 -0.23
N SER A 77 5.48 -11.61 1.05
CA SER A 77 6.55 -12.11 1.91
C SER A 77 5.93 -12.55 3.23
N GLU A 78 5.72 -13.86 3.39
CA GLU A 78 4.96 -14.40 4.52
C GLU A 78 5.77 -15.38 5.37
N GLN A 79 5.47 -15.35 6.67
CA GLN A 79 5.81 -16.37 7.64
C GLN A 79 4.54 -16.73 8.42
N LYS A 80 4.58 -17.79 9.26
CA LYS A 80 3.38 -18.17 10.04
C LYS A 80 2.91 -17.03 10.97
N GLY A 81 3.84 -16.31 11.61
CA GLY A 81 3.53 -15.26 12.58
C GLY A 81 3.39 -13.84 12.01
N ASN A 82 3.93 -13.57 10.82
CA ASN A 82 3.93 -12.23 10.24
C ASN A 82 3.92 -12.25 8.70
N GLY A 83 3.69 -11.09 8.08
CA GLY A 83 3.85 -10.92 6.64
C GLY A 83 4.04 -9.46 6.24
N ILE A 84 4.67 -9.23 5.10
CA ILE A 84 4.83 -7.92 4.47
C ILE A 84 4.38 -8.02 3.01
N TYR A 85 3.56 -7.06 2.59
CA TYR A 85 2.89 -7.06 1.31
C TYR A 85 3.08 -5.72 0.62
N ASN A 86 3.62 -5.72 -0.59
CA ASN A 86 3.56 -4.56 -1.47
C ASN A 86 2.44 -4.84 -2.48
N LEU A 87 1.55 -3.88 -2.66
CA LEU A 87 0.40 -4.03 -3.54
C LEU A 87 0.02 -2.69 -4.16
N CYS A 88 -0.80 -2.74 -5.18
CA CYS A 88 -1.50 -1.60 -5.75
C CYS A 88 -2.98 -1.73 -5.42
N ALA A 89 -3.64 -0.65 -5.03
CA ALA A 89 -5.09 -0.59 -4.96
C ALA A 89 -5.55 0.68 -5.69
N ASN A 90 -6.45 0.54 -6.66
CA ASN A 90 -6.93 1.67 -7.48
C ASN A 90 -5.78 2.51 -8.08
N GLY A 91 -4.75 1.83 -8.59
CA GLY A 91 -3.56 2.46 -9.18
C GLY A 91 -2.59 3.12 -8.18
N ARG A 92 -2.83 3.03 -6.86
CA ARG A 92 -1.97 3.61 -5.82
C ARG A 92 -1.10 2.53 -5.17
N PRO A 93 0.21 2.75 -5.02
CA PRO A 93 1.09 1.79 -4.35
C PRO A 93 0.89 1.86 -2.83
N LEU A 94 0.70 0.70 -2.21
CA LEU A 94 0.46 0.55 -0.79
C LEU A 94 1.38 -0.54 -0.20
N LYS A 95 1.59 -0.45 1.11
CA LYS A 95 2.32 -1.44 1.89
C LYS A 95 1.51 -1.84 3.11
N TYR A 96 1.20 -3.12 3.20
CA TYR A 96 0.53 -3.72 4.34
C TYR A 96 1.46 -4.67 5.06
N LYS A 97 1.18 -4.90 6.34
CA LYS A 97 1.81 -5.94 7.13
C LYS A 97 0.75 -6.75 7.86
N ARG A 98 1.11 -8.00 8.18
CA ARG A 98 0.32 -8.86 9.06
C ARG A 98 1.12 -9.17 10.32
N MET A 99 0.45 -9.14 11.47
CA MET A 99 0.95 -9.63 12.75
C MET A 99 -0.08 -10.60 13.35
N GLY A 100 0.28 -11.88 13.47
CA GLY A 100 -0.70 -12.93 13.79
C GLY A 100 -1.76 -13.03 12.69
N SER A 101 -3.02 -12.77 13.05
CA SER A 101 -4.16 -12.71 12.12
C SER A 101 -4.55 -11.28 11.70
N VAL A 102 -3.92 -10.25 12.26
CA VAL A 102 -4.33 -8.85 12.05
C VAL A 102 -3.55 -8.24 10.89
N PHE A 103 -4.28 -7.66 9.94
CA PHE A 103 -3.74 -6.82 8.87
C PHE A 103 -3.76 -5.34 9.25
N MET A 104 -2.75 -4.60 8.82
CA MET A 104 -2.63 -3.16 9.06
C MET A 104 -1.71 -2.53 8.01
N LYS A 105 -1.79 -1.21 7.86
CA LYS A 105 -0.81 -0.51 7.01
C LYS A 105 0.58 -0.65 7.64
N ASN A 106 1.62 -0.69 6.81
CA ASN A 106 2.97 -0.98 7.30
C ASN A 106 3.49 0.06 8.32
N ASN A 107 3.02 1.31 8.21
CA ASN A 107 3.36 2.42 9.09
C ASN A 107 2.54 2.48 10.39
N GLU A 108 1.53 1.63 10.57
CA GLU A 108 0.71 1.59 11.79
C GLU A 108 1.34 0.67 12.84
N ASN A 109 1.21 1.00 14.12
CA ASN A 109 1.62 0.15 15.23
C ASN A 109 0.38 -0.36 15.97
N PRO A 110 0.19 -1.69 16.09
CA PRO A 110 -1.02 -2.25 16.71
C PRO A 110 -1.16 -1.94 18.20
N PHE A 111 -0.07 -1.51 18.85
CA PHE A 111 -0.08 -1.15 20.27
C PHE A 111 -0.47 0.31 20.53
N ASP A 112 -0.55 1.16 19.50
CA ASP A 112 -0.89 2.58 19.68
C ASP A 112 -2.37 2.80 20.03
N THR A 113 -3.24 1.82 19.75
CA THR A 113 -4.68 1.87 20.05
C THR A 113 -5.04 1.38 21.47
N ALA A 114 -4.10 0.80 22.20
CA ALA A 114 -4.31 0.37 23.59
C ALA A 114 -4.10 1.57 24.53
N LYS A 115 -5.18 2.33 24.79
CA LYS A 115 -5.24 3.32 25.88
C LYS A 115 -6.09 2.80 27.03
#